data_AF-A0A6A6M3J1-F1
#
_entry.id   AF-A0A6A6M3J1-F1
#
_cell.length_a   1.000
_cell.length_b   1.000
_cell.length_c   1.000
_cell.angle_alpha   90.00
_cell.angle_beta   90.00
_cell.angle_gamma   90.00
#
_symmetry.space_group_name_H-M   'P 1'
#
loop_
_entity.id
_entity.type
_entity.pdbx_description
1 polymer ?
#
loop_
_entity_poly.entity_id
_entity_poly.type
_entity_poly.pdbx_seq_one_letter_code
_entity_poly.pdbx_strand_id
1 'polypeptide(L)'
;MASRKQKKAARYDKLRDVPISTAMSKTSIIVDASKYIEELKEKVERLNQEIGTSQASATSQNQLPMQVTVETLEKGFLINVLSEKNCPGLLVSILEAFEEVGLDVIDARFHAKIIFNWKQ
;
A
#
# COMPACT_ATOMS: atom_id res chain seq x y z
N MET A 1 -69.53 -6.10 18.66
CA MET A 1 -68.58 -6.10 17.53
C MET A 1 -67.84 -4.77 17.51
N ALA A 2 -66.55 -4.75 17.87
CA ALA A 2 -65.75 -3.52 17.85
C ALA A 2 -65.48 -3.11 16.39
N SER A 3 -65.94 -1.92 16.02
CA SER A 3 -65.89 -1.40 14.65
C SER A 3 -64.44 -1.29 14.16
N ARG A 4 -64.17 -1.69 12.92
CA ARG A 4 -62.84 -1.70 12.28
C ARG A 4 -62.15 -0.32 12.31
N LYS A 5 -62.89 0.76 12.59
CA LYS A 5 -62.37 2.11 12.84
C LYS A 5 -61.63 2.28 14.17
N GLN A 6 -62.06 1.65 15.27
CA GLN A 6 -61.37 1.75 16.57
C GLN A 6 -60.02 1.02 16.57
N LYS A 7 -59.89 -0.07 15.80
CA LYS A 7 -58.62 -0.80 15.61
C LYS A 7 -57.56 0.00 14.83
N LYS A 8 -57.95 1.02 14.06
CA LYS A 8 -57.01 1.91 13.37
C LYS A 8 -56.50 3.02 14.29
N ALA A 9 -57.37 3.63 15.10
CA ALA A 9 -56.98 4.67 16.06
C ALA A 9 -55.94 4.16 17.08
N ALA A 10 -56.15 2.97 17.65
CA ALA A 10 -55.23 2.35 18.60
C ALA A 10 -53.84 1.98 18.02
N ARG A 11 -53.67 1.99 16.69
CA ARG A 11 -52.36 1.78 16.03
C ARG A 11 -51.54 3.07 15.94
N TYR A 12 -52.21 4.22 15.84
CA TYR A 12 -51.53 5.51 15.73
C TYR A 12 -51.17 6.09 17.10
N ASP A 13 -51.84 5.68 18.17
CA ASP A 13 -51.42 6.02 19.54
C ASP A 13 -50.10 5.34 19.94
N LYS A 14 -49.85 4.12 19.44
CA LYS A 14 -48.58 3.39 19.67
C LYS A 14 -47.36 3.95 18.92
N LEU A 15 -47.55 4.95 18.07
CA LEU A 15 -46.45 5.59 17.32
C LEU A 15 -46.07 6.96 17.91
N ARG A 16 -46.77 7.44 18.95
CA ARG A 16 -46.43 8.69 19.65
C ARG A 16 -45.47 8.52 20.82
N ASP A 17 -45.23 7.29 21.28
CA ASP A 17 -44.35 6.97 22.42
C ASP A 17 -42.91 6.66 22.03
N VAL A 18 -42.47 7.06 20.84
CA VAL A 18 -41.04 7.05 20.53
C VAL A 18 -40.51 8.46 20.79
N PRO A 19 -39.84 8.72 21.93
CA PRO A 19 -39.01 9.90 22.06
C PRO A 19 -37.78 9.63 21.18
N ILE A 20 -37.89 9.80 19.87
CA ILE A 20 -36.68 10.12 19.11
C ILE A 20 -36.32 11.50 19.62
N SER A 21 -35.32 11.51 20.47
CA SER A 21 -34.45 12.64 20.78
C SER A 21 -33.87 13.19 19.47
N THR A 22 -34.72 13.79 18.62
CA THR A 22 -34.34 14.44 17.34
C THR A 22 -33.75 15.83 17.55
N ALA A 23 -33.45 16.16 18.81
CA ALA A 23 -32.67 17.31 19.21
C ALA A 23 -31.27 16.91 19.73
N MET A 24 -30.73 15.73 19.36
CA MET A 24 -29.29 15.64 19.16
C MET A 24 -28.99 16.56 17.97
N SER A 25 -28.71 17.81 18.33
CA SER A 25 -28.75 18.99 17.48
C SER A 25 -28.04 18.72 16.16
N LYS A 26 -28.59 19.15 15.02
CA LYS A 26 -27.89 19.09 13.71
C LYS A 26 -26.47 19.66 13.81
N THR A 27 -26.25 20.60 14.73
CA THR A 27 -24.92 21.13 15.07
C THR A 27 -24.01 20.08 15.70
N SER A 28 -24.50 19.17 16.54
CA SER A 28 -23.75 18.06 17.12
C SER A 28 -23.27 17.07 16.05
N ILE A 29 -24.11 16.77 15.05
CA ILE A 29 -23.74 15.88 13.94
C ILE A 29 -22.72 16.56 13.02
N ILE A 30 -22.89 17.86 12.74
CA ILE A 30 -21.95 18.64 11.92
C ILE A 30 -20.59 18.79 12.61
N VAL A 31 -20.58 19.04 13.92
CA VAL A 31 -19.34 19.14 14.72
C VAL A 31 -18.59 17.81 14.74
N ASP A 32 -19.29 16.70 14.92
CA ASP A 32 -18.70 15.36 14.92
C ASP A 32 -18.13 14.99 13.54
N ALA A 33 -18.88 15.28 12.47
CA ALA A 33 -18.41 15.08 11.09
C ALA A 33 -17.19 15.95 10.76
N SER A 34 -17.17 17.21 11.22
CA SER A 34 -16.03 18.12 11.01
C SER A 34 -14.78 17.63 11.73
N LYS A 35 -14.94 17.16 12.97
CA LYS A 35 -13.86 16.55 13.75
C LYS A 35 -13.30 15.30 13.06
N TYR A 36 -14.17 14.44 12.53
CA TYR A 36 -13.73 13.23 11.82
C TYR A 36 -12.94 13.54 10.55
N ILE A 37 -13.31 14.60 9.80
CA ILE A 37 -12.55 15.05 8.62
C ILE A 37 -11.15 15.52 9.01
N GLU A 38 -11.01 16.23 10.13
CA GLU A 38 -9.72 16.71 10.62
C GLU A 38 -8.81 15.55 11.05
N GLU A 39 -9.34 14.59 11.81
CA GLU A 39 -8.62 13.37 12.21
C GLU A 39 -8.15 12.56 10.99
N LEU A 40 -8.97 12.49 9.92
CA LEU A 40 -8.58 11.83 8.68
C LEU A 40 -7.43 12.55 7.99
N LYS A 41 -7.46 13.88 7.92
CA LYS A 41 -6.38 14.66 7.30
C LYS A 41 -5.06 14.45 8.03
N GLU A 42 -5.07 14.52 9.36
CA GLU A 42 -3.87 14.27 10.18
C GLU A 42 -3.34 12.84 9.98
N LYS A 43 -4.22 11.85 9.87
CA LYS A 43 -3.83 10.46 9.60
C LYS A 43 -3.19 10.30 8.22
N VAL A 44 -3.73 10.97 7.19
CA VAL A 44 -3.14 10.97 5.83
C VAL A 44 -1.77 11.64 5.84
N GLU A 45 -1.62 12.77 6.53
CA GLU A 45 -0.34 13.48 6.62
C GLU A 45 0.73 12.64 7.32
N ARG A 46 0.40 12.00 8.45
CA ARG A 46 1.32 11.09 9.15
C ARG A 46 1.75 9.91 8.29
N LEU A 47 0.79 9.25 7.62
CA LEU A 47 1.11 8.15 6.71
C LEU A 47 2.00 8.61 5.54
N ASN A 48 1.74 9.79 4.99
CA ASN A 48 2.56 10.35 3.91
C ASN A 48 3.99 10.69 4.38
N GLN A 49 4.14 11.19 5.62
CA GLN A 49 5.45 11.41 6.24
C GLN A 49 6.17 10.10 6.55
N GLU A 50 5.49 9.07 7.04
CA GLU A 50 6.06 7.73 7.29
C GLU A 50 6.52 7.06 5.99
N ILE A 51 5.75 7.19 4.90
CA ILE A 51 6.15 6.71 3.57
C ILE A 51 7.39 7.48 3.08
N GLY A 52 7.39 8.81 3.23
CA GLY A 52 8.54 9.64 2.84
C GLY A 52 9.82 9.38 3.67
N THR A 53 9.70 9.13 4.97
CA THR A 53 10.84 8.83 5.86
C THR A 53 11.33 7.39 5.74
N SER A 54 10.45 6.44 5.41
CA SER A 54 10.82 5.06 5.09
C SER A 54 11.59 4.99 3.77
N GLN A 55 11.23 5.80 2.78
CA GLN A 55 12.01 5.94 1.55
C GLN A 55 13.35 6.65 1.78
N ALA A 56 13.39 7.71 2.59
CA ALA A 56 14.65 8.42 2.89
C ALA A 56 15.66 7.59 3.70
N SER A 57 15.18 6.73 4.60
CA SER A 57 16.04 5.86 5.42
C SER A 57 16.60 4.67 4.63
N ALA A 58 15.92 4.22 3.57
CA ALA A 58 16.42 3.19 2.65
C ALA A 58 17.41 3.73 1.60
N THR A 59 17.34 5.02 1.27
CA THR A 59 18.23 5.65 0.28
C THR A 59 19.61 6.05 0.83
N SER A 60 19.80 6.04 2.14
CA SER A 60 21.00 6.59 2.78
C SER A 60 22.15 5.60 3.01
N GLN A 61 22.03 4.34 2.59
CA GLN A 61 23.13 3.38 2.66
C GLN A 61 23.46 2.84 1.26
N ASN A 62 24.33 3.54 0.54
CA ASN A 62 25.09 2.99 -0.59
C ASN A 62 24.27 2.54 -1.82
N GLN A 63 23.28 3.30 -2.27
CA GLN A 63 22.79 3.16 -3.65
C GLN A 63 23.83 3.72 -4.64
N LEU A 64 24.90 2.95 -4.87
CA LEU A 64 25.58 3.03 -6.16
C LEU A 64 24.57 2.61 -7.24
N PRO A 65 24.61 3.21 -8.44
CA PRO A 65 23.63 2.91 -9.47
C PRO A 65 23.79 1.47 -9.93
N MET A 66 22.97 0.57 -9.41
CA MET A 66 22.78 -0.75 -9.98
C MET A 66 22.06 -0.55 -11.31
N GLN A 67 22.77 -0.80 -12.41
CA GLN A 67 22.27 -0.51 -13.75
C GLN A 67 21.63 -1.78 -14.29
N VAL A 68 20.33 -1.70 -14.59
CA VAL A 68 19.56 -2.79 -15.17
C VAL A 68 19.16 -2.41 -16.58
N THR A 69 19.58 -3.21 -17.56
CA THR A 69 19.21 -3.04 -18.97
C THR A 69 18.33 -4.20 -19.38
N VAL A 70 17.22 -3.92 -20.05
CA VAL A 70 16.32 -4.94 -20.60
C VAL A 70 16.30 -4.79 -22.10
N GLU A 71 16.66 -5.86 -22.80
CA GLU A 71 16.62 -5.93 -24.26
C GLU A 71 15.55 -6.93 -24.68
N THR A 72 14.68 -6.50 -25.59
CA THR A 72 13.64 -7.35 -26.18
C THR A 72 14.22 -8.13 -27.36
N LEU A 73 14.11 -9.45 -27.33
CA LEU A 73 14.59 -10.36 -28.37
C LEU A 73 13.41 -11.06 -29.05
N GLU A 74 13.67 -11.68 -30.20
CA GLU A 74 12.66 -12.41 -30.98
C GLU A 74 12.00 -13.56 -30.19
N LYS A 75 12.71 -14.11 -29.19
CA LYS A 75 12.23 -15.15 -28.26
C LYS A 75 12.47 -14.77 -26.79
N GLY A 76 11.97 -13.61 -26.37
CA GLY A 76 11.90 -13.25 -24.94
C GLY A 76 12.63 -11.96 -24.59
N PHE A 77 13.16 -11.90 -23.35
CA PHE A 77 13.82 -10.71 -22.80
C PHE A 77 15.20 -11.09 -22.28
N LEU A 78 16.20 -10.26 -22.58
CA LEU A 78 17.52 -10.34 -21.97
C LEU A 78 17.62 -9.25 -20.91
N ILE A 79 17.79 -9.66 -19.65
CA ILE A 79 17.93 -8.76 -18.51
C ILE A 79 19.40 -8.77 -18.09
N ASN A 80 20.08 -7.64 -18.26
CA ASN A 80 21.46 -7.45 -17.82
C ASN A 80 21.49 -6.60 -16.56
N VAL A 81 22.18 -7.09 -15.53
CA VAL A 81 22.24 -6.45 -14.22
C VAL A 81 23.70 -6.20 -13.85
N LEU A 82 24.08 -4.93 -13.83
CA LEU A 82 25.42 -4.47 -13.48
C LEU A 82 25.40 -3.92 -12.04
N SER A 83 26.25 -4.48 -11.18
CA SER A 83 26.47 -4.02 -9.81
C SER A 83 27.95 -3.70 -9.60
N GLU A 84 28.24 -2.51 -9.08
CA GLU A 84 29.61 -2.09 -8.74
C GLU A 84 30.17 -2.82 -7.51
N LYS A 85 29.29 -3.35 -6.65
CA LYS A 85 29.67 -4.10 -5.45
C LYS A 85 29.28 -5.56 -5.61
N ASN A 86 30.14 -6.46 -5.14
CA ASN A 86 29.81 -7.86 -5.02
C ASN A 86 28.82 -8.02 -3.86
N CYS A 87 27.58 -8.37 -4.19
CA CYS A 87 26.54 -8.67 -3.22
C CYS A 87 26.30 -10.19 -3.27
N PRO A 88 26.75 -10.96 -2.27
CA PRO A 88 26.47 -12.38 -2.22
C PRO A 88 24.95 -12.60 -2.15
N GLY A 89 24.43 -13.54 -2.94
CA GLY A 89 23.00 -13.86 -2.98
C GLY A 89 22.16 -12.99 -3.93
N LEU A 90 22.72 -11.95 -4.55
CA LEU A 90 21.96 -11.07 -5.47
C LEU A 90 21.31 -11.85 -6.62
N LEU A 91 22.05 -12.79 -7.22
CA LEU A 91 21.51 -13.63 -8.30
C LEU A 91 20.33 -14.47 -7.82
N VAL A 92 20.40 -14.98 -6.58
CA VAL A 92 19.33 -15.80 -5.99
C VAL A 92 18.07 -14.96 -5.82
N SER A 93 18.19 -13.76 -5.26
CA SER A 93 17.06 -12.84 -5.10
C SER A 93 16.44 -12.42 -6.44
N ILE A 94 17.26 -12.25 -7.49
CA ILE A 94 16.76 -11.92 -8.83
C ILE A 94 15.97 -13.10 -9.43
N LEU A 95 16.48 -14.33 -9.32
CA LEU A 95 15.80 -15.51 -9.82
C LEU A 95 14.49 -15.79 -9.07
N GLU A 96 14.48 -15.60 -7.75
CA GLU A 96 13.27 -15.71 -6.92
C GLU A 96 12.20 -14.72 -7.37
N ALA A 97 12.58 -13.46 -7.63
CA ALA A 97 11.65 -12.47 -8.15
C ALA A 97 11.11 -12.83 -9.55
N PHE A 98 11.93 -13.45 -10.41
CA PHE A 98 11.45 -13.93 -11.71
C PHE A 98 10.46 -15.08 -11.58
N GLU A 99 10.66 -16.00 -10.64
CA GLU A 99 9.71 -17.08 -10.33
C GLU A 99 8.38 -16.51 -9.81
N GLU A 100 8.41 -15.53 -8.91
CA GLU A 100 7.21 -14.86 -8.37
C GLU A 100 6.39 -14.17 -9.48
N VAL A 101 7.08 -13.61 -10.49
CA VAL A 101 6.45 -12.95 -11.64
C VAL A 101 6.05 -13.94 -12.74
N GLY A 102 6.43 -15.22 -12.62
CA GLY A 102 6.12 -16.28 -13.58
C GLY A 102 6.94 -16.22 -14.86
N LEU A 103 8.17 -15.67 -14.80
CA LEU A 103 9.11 -15.65 -15.92
C LEU A 103 9.96 -16.93 -15.91
N ASP A 104 9.96 -17.65 -17.03
CA ASP A 104 10.83 -18.82 -17.21
C ASP A 104 12.23 -18.37 -17.64
N VAL A 105 13.24 -18.71 -16.84
CA VAL A 105 14.63 -18.30 -17.05
C VAL A 105 15.34 -19.36 -17.88
N ILE A 106 15.51 -19.08 -19.16
CA ILE A 106 16.16 -20.00 -20.11
C ILE A 106 17.67 -20.11 -19.83
N ASP A 107 18.31 -18.99 -19.50
CA ASP A 107 19.77 -18.91 -19.38
C ASP A 107 20.16 -17.74 -18.48
N ALA A 108 20.94 -18.02 -17.44
CA ALA A 108 21.42 -17.03 -16.48
C ALA A 108 22.95 -17.11 -16.36
N ARG A 109 23.64 -16.05 -16.74
CA ARG A 109 25.11 -15.94 -16.65
C ARG A 109 25.51 -14.86 -15.65
N PHE A 110 26.43 -15.21 -14.75
CA PHE A 110 27.04 -14.28 -13.81
C PHE A 110 28.48 -13.97 -14.21
N HIS A 111 28.79 -12.68 -14.38
CA HIS A 111 30.16 -12.22 -14.64
C HIS A 111 30.70 -11.45 -13.42
N ALA A 112 31.83 -11.90 -12.87
CA ALA A 112 32.53 -11.20 -11.80
C ALA A 112 33.95 -10.81 -12.25
N LYS A 113 34.33 -9.55 -12.01
CA LYS A 113 35.69 -9.05 -12.22
C LYS A 113 36.40 -8.95 -10.87
N ILE A 114 37.40 -9.81 -10.65
CA ILE A 114 38.22 -9.81 -9.44
C ILE A 114 39.58 -9.19 -9.79
N ILE A 115 39.94 -8.08 -9.15
CA ILE A 115 41.23 -7.40 -9.30
C ILE A 115 42.07 -7.71 -8.06
N PHE A 116 43.19 -8.41 -8.24
CA PHE A 116 44.16 -8.65 -7.16
C PHE A 116 45.22 -7.56 -7.18
N ASN A 117 45.40 -6.85 -6.05
CA ASN A 117 46.56 -5.99 -5.83
C ASN A 117 47.60 -6.77 -5.04
N TRP A 118 48.71 -7.14 -5.67
CA TRP A 118 49.88 -7.65 -4.97
C TRP A 118 50.71 -6.47 -4.47
N LYS A 119 50.91 -6.38 -3.17
CA LYS A 119 51.87 -5.46 -2.57
C LYS A 119 53.13 -6.26 -2.25
N GLN A 120 54.24 -5.87 -2.89
CA GLN A 120 55.56 -6.43 -2.67
C GLN A 120 56.18 -5.89 -1.38
#